data_AF-A0A962EER6-F1
#
_entry.id   AF-A0A962EER6-F1
#
_cell.length_a   1.000
_cell.length_b   1.000
_cell.length_c   1.000
_cell.angle_alpha   90.00
_cell.angle_beta   90.00
_cell.angle_gamma   90.00
#
_symmetry.space_group_name_H-M   'P 1'
#
loop_
_entity.id
_entity.type
_entity.pdbx_description
1 polymer ?
#
loop_
_entity_poly.entity_id
_entity_poly.type
_entity_poly.pdbx_seq_one_letter_code
_entity_poly.pdbx_strand_id
1 'polypeptide(L)'
;MKKLTATVGVALFQAATIPAALADEDFDRFLGSVYTYCDAVVLGQYWGEATEDAKGRIGRKLGWGDDDILVQEANQARSNGLQCSFADTEFTYDDAEVLAKYWKISVDEAKAGLTKKASRGETLLAKVKIGDARYAPPGVYYDDGPPGR
;
A
#
# COMPACT_ATOMS: atom_id res chain seq x y z
N MET A 1 51.90 -0.83 37.20
CA MET A 1 50.92 -0.12 36.35
C MET A 1 50.93 -0.78 34.98
N LYS A 2 49.91 -1.59 34.63
CA LYS A 2 49.80 -2.27 33.32
C LYS A 2 48.76 -1.51 32.49
N LYS A 3 49.17 -1.00 31.33
CA LYS A 3 48.29 -0.33 30.37
C LYS A 3 47.46 -1.40 29.64
N LEU A 4 46.14 -1.26 29.68
CA LEU A 4 45.21 -2.07 28.88
C LEU A 4 44.85 -1.26 27.63
N THR A 5 45.33 -1.69 26.47
CA THR A 5 44.89 -1.19 25.16
C THR A 5 43.63 -1.91 24.75
N ALA A 6 42.53 -1.17 24.60
CA ALA A 6 41.28 -1.68 24.06
C ALA A 6 41.34 -1.67 22.53
N THR A 7 41.24 -2.85 21.91
CA THR A 7 41.10 -3.00 20.46
C THR A 7 39.60 -2.99 20.14
N VAL A 8 39.15 -2.02 19.36
CA VAL A 8 37.77 -1.99 18.83
C VAL A 8 37.74 -2.90 17.62
N GLY A 9 37.12 -4.08 17.74
CA GLY A 9 36.86 -4.97 16.63
C GLY A 9 35.66 -4.47 15.83
N VAL A 10 35.85 -4.15 14.56
CA VAL A 10 34.76 -3.85 13.62
C VAL A 10 34.17 -5.19 13.15
N ALA A 11 32.97 -5.53 13.63
CA ALA A 11 32.23 -6.67 13.09
C ALA A 11 31.62 -6.28 11.74
N LEU A 12 31.97 -7.00 10.67
CA LEU A 12 31.32 -6.90 9.37
C LEU A 12 29.94 -7.55 9.46
N PHE A 13 28.87 -6.76 9.41
CA PHE A 13 27.53 -7.27 9.15
C PHE A 13 27.50 -7.77 7.69
N GLN A 14 27.51 -9.10 7.50
CA GLN A 14 27.20 -9.67 6.20
C GLN A 14 25.70 -9.54 5.96
N ALA A 15 25.30 -8.73 4.99
CA ALA A 15 23.93 -8.73 4.49
C ALA A 15 23.65 -10.09 3.85
N ALA A 16 22.62 -10.80 4.33
CA ALA A 16 22.18 -12.04 3.69
C ALA A 16 21.67 -11.70 2.28
N THR A 17 22.36 -12.22 1.26
CA THR A 17 21.91 -12.11 -0.13
C THR A 17 20.88 -13.20 -0.38
N ILE A 18 19.68 -12.80 -0.81
CA ILE A 18 18.62 -13.74 -1.15
C ILE A 18 18.89 -14.25 -2.57
N PRO A 19 18.84 -15.56 -2.81
CA PRO A 19 18.95 -16.11 -4.17
C PRO A 19 17.92 -15.51 -5.12
N ALA A 20 18.31 -15.18 -6.35
CA ALA A 20 17.43 -14.56 -7.34
C ALA A 20 16.14 -15.37 -7.60
N ALA A 21 16.23 -16.70 -7.66
CA ALA A 21 15.06 -17.57 -7.87
C ALA A 21 14.02 -17.49 -6.73
N LEU A 22 14.46 -17.23 -5.49
CA LEU A 22 13.53 -17.00 -4.37
C LEU A 22 12.94 -15.60 -4.42
N ALA A 23 13.71 -14.61 -4.89
CA ALA A 23 13.19 -13.25 -5.09
C ALA A 23 12.11 -13.19 -6.17
N ASP A 24 12.25 -13.95 -7.26
CA ASP A 24 11.23 -14.06 -8.31
C ASP A 24 9.94 -14.71 -7.77
N GLU A 25 10.06 -15.82 -7.01
CA GLU A 25 8.91 -16.51 -6.43
C GLU A 25 8.18 -15.65 -5.37
N ASP A 26 8.95 -14.93 -4.53
CA ASP A 26 8.40 -13.95 -3.60
C ASP A 26 7.61 -12.86 -4.36
N PHE A 27 8.17 -12.31 -5.42
CA PHE A 27 7.49 -11.30 -6.22
C PHE A 27 6.21 -11.84 -6.88
N ASP A 28 6.24 -13.05 -7.43
CA ASP A 28 5.07 -13.71 -8.02
C ASP A 28 3.95 -13.94 -7.00
N ARG A 29 4.30 -14.31 -5.76
CA ARG A 29 3.32 -14.42 -4.67
C ARG A 29 2.66 -13.09 -4.37
N PHE A 30 3.42 -11.99 -4.35
CA PHE A 30 2.85 -10.64 -4.20
C PHE A 30 1.88 -10.33 -5.35
N LEU A 31 2.29 -10.54 -6.61
CA LEU A 31 1.45 -10.27 -7.78
C LEU A 31 0.15 -11.09 -7.80
N GLY A 32 0.20 -12.33 -7.30
CA GLY A 32 -0.97 -13.22 -7.17
C GLY A 32 -1.82 -12.97 -5.92
N SER A 33 -1.42 -12.06 -5.03
CA SER A 33 -2.08 -11.82 -3.75
C SER A 33 -3.19 -10.77 -3.83
N VAL A 34 -3.85 -10.54 -2.69
CA VAL A 34 -4.81 -9.45 -2.50
C VAL A 34 -4.15 -8.08 -2.27
N TYR A 35 -2.83 -8.04 -2.06
CA TYR A 35 -2.09 -6.81 -1.79
C TYR A 35 -1.86 -6.03 -3.08
N THR A 36 -2.08 -4.73 -3.01
CA THR A 36 -1.92 -3.82 -4.13
C THR A 36 -0.54 -3.16 -4.14
N TYR A 37 -0.20 -2.48 -5.25
CA TYR A 37 1.01 -1.65 -5.29
C TYR A 37 1.00 -0.56 -4.20
N CYS A 38 -0.16 0.06 -3.93
CA CYS A 38 -0.32 1.01 -2.83
C CYS A 38 -0.01 0.40 -1.46
N ASP A 39 -0.39 -0.87 -1.23
CA ASP A 39 -0.04 -1.57 0.03
C ASP A 39 1.46 -1.77 0.16
N ALA A 40 2.15 -2.10 -0.94
CA ALA A 40 3.61 -2.19 -0.97
C ALA A 40 4.29 -0.84 -0.71
N VAL A 41 3.72 0.27 -1.21
CA VAL A 41 4.21 1.63 -0.91
C VAL A 41 4.05 1.96 0.57
N VAL A 42 2.90 1.66 1.16
CA VAL A 42 2.60 1.92 2.58
C VAL A 42 3.49 1.06 3.49
N LEU A 43 3.64 -0.23 3.18
CA LEU A 43 4.49 -1.15 3.93
C LEU A 43 5.99 -0.86 3.75
N GLY A 44 6.42 -0.47 2.56
CA GLY A 44 7.80 -0.04 2.31
C GLY A 44 8.18 1.17 3.16
N GLN A 45 7.30 2.18 3.24
CA GLN A 45 7.48 3.31 4.16
C GLN A 45 7.55 2.87 5.63
N TYR A 46 6.72 1.90 6.03
CA TYR A 46 6.68 1.40 7.40
C TYR A 46 7.95 0.62 7.78
N TRP A 47 8.46 -0.19 6.86
CA TRP A 47 9.66 -1.00 7.05
C TRP A 47 10.97 -0.25 6.77
N GLY A 48 10.89 0.93 6.16
CA GLY A 48 12.05 1.73 5.80
C GLY A 48 12.80 1.19 4.57
N GLU A 49 12.07 0.59 3.63
CA GLU A 49 12.62 -0.03 2.41
C GLU A 49 11.93 0.49 1.14
N ALA A 50 12.56 0.28 -0.01
CA ALA A 50 11.99 0.68 -1.29
C ALA A 50 10.75 -0.16 -1.63
N THR A 51 9.84 0.38 -2.43
CA THR A 51 8.58 -0.31 -2.79
C THR A 51 8.81 -1.67 -3.44
N GLU A 52 9.83 -1.80 -4.29
CA GLU A 52 10.15 -3.10 -4.92
C GLU A 52 10.62 -4.14 -3.89
N ASP A 53 11.43 -3.74 -2.91
CA ASP A 53 11.85 -4.63 -1.82
C ASP A 53 10.64 -5.04 -0.96
N ALA A 54 9.72 -4.09 -0.71
CA ALA A 54 8.50 -4.33 0.04
C ALA A 54 7.58 -5.36 -0.64
N LYS A 55 7.48 -5.36 -1.97
CA LYS A 55 6.73 -6.40 -2.71
C LYS A 55 7.32 -7.79 -2.47
N GLY A 56 8.64 -7.93 -2.59
CA GLY A 56 9.33 -9.19 -2.30
C GLY A 56 9.14 -9.62 -0.84
N ARG A 57 9.22 -8.70 0.11
CA ARG A 57 9.00 -8.99 1.53
C ARG A 57 7.57 -9.41 1.84
N ILE A 58 6.56 -8.76 1.23
CA ILE A 58 5.15 -9.17 1.30
C ILE A 58 5.02 -10.62 0.81
N GLY A 59 5.50 -10.89 -0.40
CA GLY A 59 5.43 -12.21 -1.01
C GLY A 59 6.09 -13.31 -0.17
N ARG A 60 7.24 -13.02 0.41
CA ARG A 60 7.93 -13.95 1.32
C ARG A 60 7.10 -14.29 2.55
N LYS A 61 6.51 -13.27 3.19
CA LYS A 61 5.64 -13.45 4.36
C LYS A 61 4.42 -14.31 4.02
N LEU A 62 3.80 -14.07 2.86
CA LEU A 62 2.71 -14.92 2.36
C LEU A 62 3.19 -16.37 2.14
N GLY A 63 4.40 -16.57 1.61
CA GLY A 63 4.99 -17.90 1.44
C GLY A 63 5.26 -18.64 2.75
N TRP A 64 5.50 -17.90 3.84
CA TRP A 64 5.68 -18.45 5.19
C TRP A 64 4.38 -18.68 5.97
N GLY A 65 3.24 -18.20 5.45
CA GLY A 65 1.96 -18.22 6.15
C GLY A 65 1.84 -17.15 7.25
N ASP A 66 2.59 -16.04 7.13
CA ASP A 66 2.59 -14.92 8.07
C ASP A 66 1.49 -13.88 7.74
N ASP A 67 0.37 -14.29 7.13
CA ASP A 67 -0.72 -13.43 6.69
C ASP A 67 -1.23 -12.52 7.81
N ASP A 68 -1.46 -13.07 9.00
CA ASP A 68 -1.93 -12.32 10.17
C ASP A 68 -0.94 -11.23 10.62
N ILE A 69 0.37 -11.54 10.56
CA ILE A 69 1.42 -10.58 10.88
C ILE A 69 1.43 -9.47 9.83
N LEU A 70 1.32 -9.84 8.55
CA LEU A 70 1.30 -8.87 7.46
C LEU A 70 0.08 -7.94 7.53
N VAL A 71 -1.09 -8.46 7.90
CA VAL A 71 -2.29 -7.65 8.18
C VAL A 71 -2.06 -6.68 9.35
N GLN A 72 -1.44 -7.14 10.44
CA GLN A 72 -1.12 -6.29 11.59
C GLN A 72 -0.14 -5.17 11.21
N GLU A 73 0.94 -5.49 10.50
CA GLU A 73 1.93 -4.52 10.02
C GLU A 73 1.29 -3.49 9.08
N ALA A 74 0.44 -3.93 8.15
CA ALA A 74 -0.28 -3.04 7.25
C ALA A 74 -1.24 -2.11 8.02
N ASN A 75 -1.95 -2.63 9.02
CA ASN A 75 -2.83 -1.82 9.87
C ASN A 75 -2.06 -0.80 10.71
N GLN A 76 -0.88 -1.17 11.22
CA GLN A 76 -0.02 -0.25 11.94
C GLN A 76 0.54 0.85 11.02
N ALA A 77 1.02 0.49 9.83
CA ALA A 77 1.48 1.43 8.82
C ALA A 77 0.40 2.48 8.48
N ARG A 78 -0.83 2.03 8.26
CA ARG A 78 -2.00 2.87 8.01
C ARG A 78 -2.35 3.76 9.20
N SER A 79 -2.29 3.21 10.41
CA SER A 79 -2.55 3.97 11.65
C SER A 79 -1.49 5.05 11.90
N ASN A 80 -0.27 4.85 11.41
CA ASN A 80 0.79 5.86 11.42
C ASN A 80 0.58 6.97 10.37
N GLY A 81 -0.50 6.92 9.58
CA GLY A 81 -0.80 7.89 8.53
C GLY A 81 0.03 7.72 7.27
N LEU A 82 0.72 6.59 7.11
CA LEU A 82 1.45 6.28 5.87
C LEU A 82 0.46 6.06 4.74
N GLN A 83 0.76 6.65 3.59
CA GLN A 83 -0.13 6.71 2.45
C GLN A 83 0.65 6.58 1.14
N CYS A 84 -0.03 6.10 0.11
CA CYS A 84 0.46 6.13 -1.25
C CYS A 84 -0.01 7.40 -1.97
N SER A 85 0.49 7.66 -3.17
CA SER A 85 -0.02 8.72 -4.05
C SER A 85 -1.10 8.16 -4.99
N PHE A 86 -1.84 9.05 -5.67
CA PHE A 86 -2.83 8.62 -6.67
C PHE A 86 -2.20 7.76 -7.79
N ALA A 87 -0.97 8.08 -8.19
CA ALA A 87 -0.24 7.36 -9.23
C ALA A 87 0.18 5.94 -8.81
N ASP A 88 0.19 5.66 -7.50
CA ASP A 88 0.48 4.34 -6.94
C ASP A 88 -0.79 3.48 -6.78
N THR A 89 -1.96 4.05 -7.10
CA THR A 89 -3.22 3.33 -7.08
C THR A 89 -3.52 2.72 -8.44
N GLU A 90 -4.43 1.75 -8.45
CA GLU A 90 -4.98 1.19 -9.69
C GLU A 90 -6.12 2.01 -10.30
N PHE A 91 -6.44 3.17 -9.71
CA PHE A 91 -7.52 4.04 -10.19
C PHE A 91 -7.06 4.93 -11.35
N THR A 92 -7.97 5.15 -12.28
CA THR A 92 -7.74 6.01 -13.45
C THR A 92 -8.26 7.43 -13.23
N TYR A 93 -7.84 8.34 -14.10
CA TYR A 93 -8.43 9.69 -14.15
C TYR A 93 -9.95 9.64 -14.38
N ASP A 94 -10.41 8.76 -15.27
CA ASP A 94 -11.83 8.55 -15.57
C ASP A 94 -12.63 8.09 -14.34
N ASP A 95 -12.04 7.24 -13.49
CA ASP A 95 -12.66 6.84 -12.21
C ASP A 95 -12.86 8.05 -11.29
N ALA A 96 -11.87 8.95 -11.25
CA ALA A 96 -11.96 10.18 -10.48
C ALA A 96 -13.00 11.16 -11.07
N GLU A 97 -13.11 11.27 -12.39
CA GLU A 97 -14.14 12.10 -13.05
C GLU A 97 -15.56 11.63 -12.75
N VAL A 98 -15.77 10.31 -12.80
CA VAL A 98 -17.05 9.68 -12.45
C VAL A 98 -17.45 10.07 -11.03
N LEU A 99 -16.54 9.88 -10.06
CA LEU A 99 -16.81 10.21 -8.67
C LEU A 99 -16.93 11.71 -8.43
N ALA A 100 -16.16 12.54 -9.13
CA ALA A 100 -16.26 13.99 -9.04
C ALA A 100 -17.65 14.49 -9.46
N LYS A 101 -18.16 13.99 -10.59
CA LYS A 101 -19.51 14.29 -11.05
C LYS A 101 -20.56 13.78 -10.07
N TYR A 102 -20.40 12.56 -9.60
CA TYR A 102 -21.34 11.92 -8.68
C TYR A 102 -21.41 12.64 -7.33
N TRP A 103 -20.28 12.99 -6.73
CA TRP A 103 -20.23 13.68 -5.43
C TRP A 103 -20.34 15.22 -5.53
N LYS A 104 -20.35 15.79 -6.74
CA LYS A 104 -20.33 17.23 -7.00
C LYS A 104 -19.14 17.94 -6.36
N ILE A 105 -17.96 17.37 -6.57
CA ILE A 105 -16.67 17.87 -6.09
C ILE A 105 -15.71 18.04 -7.27
N SER A 106 -14.52 18.57 -7.02
CA SER A 106 -13.46 18.59 -8.02
C SER A 106 -12.88 17.19 -8.28
N VAL A 107 -12.31 16.99 -9.48
CA VAL A 107 -11.58 15.75 -9.81
C VAL A 107 -10.41 15.53 -8.86
N ASP A 108 -9.75 16.59 -8.41
CA ASP A 108 -8.64 16.49 -7.46
C ASP A 108 -9.10 16.03 -6.07
N GLU A 109 -10.25 16.50 -5.59
CA GLU A 109 -10.86 15.98 -4.36
C GLU A 109 -11.26 14.51 -4.50
N ALA A 110 -11.77 14.10 -5.67
CA ALA A 110 -12.09 12.70 -5.95
C ALA A 110 -10.83 11.81 -5.94
N LYS A 111 -9.74 12.25 -6.58
CA LYS A 111 -8.43 11.58 -6.54
C LYS A 111 -7.89 11.45 -5.12
N ALA A 112 -7.97 12.52 -4.33
CA ALA A 112 -7.54 12.50 -2.94
C ALA A 112 -8.35 11.47 -2.13
N GLY A 113 -9.66 11.42 -2.37
CA GLY A 113 -10.53 10.45 -1.73
C GLY A 113 -10.24 9.00 -2.11
N LEU A 114 -10.01 8.73 -3.40
CA LEU A 114 -9.60 7.41 -3.90
C LEU A 114 -8.25 6.99 -3.31
N THR A 115 -7.27 7.90 -3.28
CA THR A 115 -5.94 7.65 -2.71
C THR A 115 -6.02 7.33 -1.22
N LYS A 116 -6.87 8.05 -0.48
CA LYS A 116 -7.11 7.81 0.94
C LYS A 116 -7.73 6.43 1.19
N LYS A 117 -8.66 6.00 0.33
CA LYS A 117 -9.26 4.66 0.41
C LYS A 117 -8.24 3.57 0.09
N ALA A 118 -7.49 3.71 -1.00
CA ALA A 118 -6.41 2.78 -1.34
C ALA A 118 -5.39 2.66 -0.21
N SER A 119 -4.94 3.78 0.35
CA SER A 119 -3.98 3.80 1.45
C SER A 119 -4.47 3.04 2.68
N ARG A 120 -5.79 3.00 2.92
CA ARG A 120 -6.41 2.25 4.03
C ARG A 120 -6.67 0.77 3.73
N GLY A 121 -6.32 0.28 2.54
CA GLY A 121 -6.69 -1.06 2.08
C GLY A 121 -8.16 -1.18 1.65
N GLU A 122 -8.85 -0.06 1.44
CA GLU A 122 -10.26 -0.01 1.02
C GLU A 122 -10.41 0.01 -0.52
N THR A 123 -9.44 -0.51 -1.28
CA THR A 123 -9.41 -0.40 -2.74
C THR A 123 -10.63 -1.06 -3.39
N LEU A 124 -11.06 -2.23 -2.90
CA LEU A 124 -12.28 -2.90 -3.36
C LEU A 124 -13.54 -2.06 -3.08
N LEU A 125 -13.64 -1.44 -1.90
CA LEU A 125 -14.77 -0.57 -1.57
C LEU A 125 -14.81 0.68 -2.46
N ALA A 126 -13.65 1.24 -2.80
CA ALA A 126 -13.55 2.33 -3.76
C ALA A 126 -14.01 1.90 -5.17
N LYS A 127 -13.62 0.70 -5.64
CA LYS A 127 -14.12 0.13 -6.92
C LYS A 127 -15.64 -0.02 -6.95
N VAL A 128 -16.24 -0.52 -5.86
CA VAL A 128 -17.70 -0.62 -5.74
C VAL A 128 -18.35 0.75 -5.88
N LYS A 129 -17.85 1.76 -5.15
CA LYS A 129 -18.37 3.14 -5.22
C LYS A 129 -18.24 3.74 -6.63
N ILE A 130 -17.15 3.47 -7.33
CA ILE A 130 -16.99 3.87 -8.74
C ILE A 130 -18.07 3.21 -9.59
N GLY A 131 -18.30 1.90 -9.41
CA GLY A 131 -19.36 1.16 -10.08
C GLY A 131 -20.74 1.80 -9.87
N ASP A 132 -21.11 2.04 -8.61
CA ASP A 132 -22.37 2.68 -8.25
C ASP A 132 -22.53 4.05 -8.91
N ALA A 133 -21.46 4.85 -8.90
CA ALA A 133 -21.45 6.17 -9.53
C ALA A 133 -21.56 6.12 -11.07
N ARG A 134 -21.01 5.09 -11.72
CA ARG A 134 -21.14 4.90 -13.19
C ARG A 134 -22.57 4.58 -13.60
N TYR A 135 -23.33 3.86 -12.76
CA TYR A 135 -24.69 3.42 -13.05
C TYR A 135 -25.78 4.24 -12.34
N ALA A 136 -25.41 5.22 -11.53
CA ALA A 136 -26.36 6.06 -10.83
C ALA A 136 -27.27 6.80 -11.83
N PRO A 137 -28.61 6.66 -11.72
CA PRO A 137 -29.52 7.39 -12.58
C PRO A 137 -29.36 8.89 -12.36
N PRO A 138 -29.55 9.73 -13.40
CA PRO A 138 -29.40 11.17 -13.27
C PRO A 138 -30.23 11.72 -12.12
N GLY A 139 -29.56 12.38 -11.16
CA GLY A 139 -30.23 13.02 -10.03
C GLY A 139 -30.38 12.17 -8.76
N VAL A 140 -29.97 10.89 -8.76
CA VAL A 140 -29.91 10.06 -7.55
C VAL A 140 -28.47 10.06 -7.02
N TYR A 141 -28.31 10.52 -5.79
CA TYR A 141 -27.04 10.61 -5.09
C TYR A 141 -27.20 9.92 -3.74
N TYR A 142 -26.47 8.83 -3.51
CA TYR A 142 -26.40 8.16 -2.21
C TYR A 142 -25.53 8.99 -1.25
N ASP A 143 -25.98 9.11 -0.01
CA ASP A 143 -25.45 10.01 1.04
C ASP A 143 -24.21 9.44 1.74
N ASP A 144 -23.31 8.84 0.96
CA ASP A 144 -22.09 8.21 1.44
C ASP A 144 -20.82 8.98 1.03
N GLY A 145 -21.02 10.22 0.52
CA GLY A 145 -20.14 11.39 0.48
C GLY A 145 -18.67 11.21 0.04
N PRO A 146 -17.97 12.31 -0.31
CA PRO A 146 -16.52 12.24 -0.46
C PRO A 146 -15.87 11.86 0.88
N PRO A 147 -14.84 10.99 0.90
CA PRO A 147 -14.18 10.59 2.14
C PRO A 147 -13.36 11.74 2.75
N GLY A 148 -13.98 12.57 3.59
CA GLY A 148 -13.30 13.67 4.27
C GLY A 148 -14.12 14.87 4.71
N ARG A 149 -15.45 14.75 4.86
CA ARG A 149 -16.21 15.67 5.70
C ARG A 149 -16.39 15.08 7.09
#